data_AF-A0A932TWB1-F1
#
_entry.id   AF-A0A932TWB1-F1
#
_cell.length_a   1.000
_cell.length_b   1.000
_cell.length_c   1.000
_cell.angle_alpha   90.00
_cell.angle_beta   90.00
_cell.angle_gamma   90.00
#
_symmetry.space_group_name_H-M   'P 1'
#
loop_
_entity.id
_entity.type
_entity.pdbx_description
1 polymer ?
#
loop_
_entity_poly.entity_id
_entity_poly.type
_entity_poly.pdbx_seq_one_letter_code
_entity_poly.pdbx_strand_id
1 'polypeptide(L)'
;GRGLRPAPGGEGASTNAEAYLEKMIRLLRADGVLFPNNKKMPFARLDPLPGSILHAEGTWANGEGERRVAVAFGPQYGPITAKMVEDCLRAAHRKGYDDLVLAGFSFDGAAQATIEDDPNPSVRCHLAHIRPDVNMGDLLKNTPSSQLFTVFGLPRVGLERNERGEYVVTMEGVDIYDPRANTVHATGAGKVAAWFLDADYDGSTFCTTQAFFPDEQAWARLSRALANVVDPERFAAFAGTVSLPFPAGKHGRAAVKVIDPRGNEVMRVLSLGNAYE
;
A
#
# COMPACT_ATOMS: atom_id res chain seq x y z
N GLY A 1 54.83 -1.88 11.51
CA GLY A 1 53.66 -1.06 11.91
C GLY A 1 52.96 -0.52 10.68
N ARG A 2 51.74 -1.00 10.39
CA ARG A 2 50.77 -0.31 9.53
C ARG A 2 49.40 -0.57 10.17
N GLY A 3 48.89 0.45 10.85
CA GLY A 3 47.58 0.39 11.49
C GLY A 3 46.48 0.28 10.44
N LEU A 4 45.55 -0.65 10.65
CA LEU A 4 44.26 -0.63 9.97
C LEU A 4 43.52 0.64 10.40
N ARG A 5 43.12 1.47 9.44
CA ARG A 5 42.13 2.53 9.68
C ARG A 5 40.77 1.87 9.89
N PRO A 6 39.98 2.31 10.88
CA PRO A 6 38.58 1.90 10.98
C PRO A 6 37.80 2.45 9.78
N ALA A 7 36.85 1.66 9.28
CA ALA A 7 35.94 2.07 8.22
C ALA A 7 35.04 3.23 8.71
N PRO A 8 34.68 4.21 7.85
CA PRO A 8 33.78 5.29 8.24
C PRO A 8 32.33 4.77 8.28
N GLY A 9 31.95 4.14 9.38
CA GLY A 9 30.58 3.69 9.63
C GLY A 9 29.91 4.56 10.68
N GLY A 10 29.04 5.48 10.27
CA GLY A 10 28.21 6.27 11.20
C GLY A 10 27.64 7.54 10.58
N GLU A 11 28.50 8.50 10.22
CA GLU A 11 28.07 9.84 9.81
C GLU A 11 27.40 9.86 8.42
N GLY A 12 27.89 9.08 7.45
CA GLY A 12 27.36 9.08 6.07
C GLY A 12 25.95 8.52 5.92
N ALA A 13 25.53 7.59 6.78
CA ALA A 13 24.19 7.00 6.75
C ALA A 13 23.15 7.90 7.42
N SER A 14 23.52 8.58 8.52
CA SER A 14 22.68 9.54 9.23
C SER A 14 22.36 10.76 8.36
N THR A 15 23.37 11.34 7.71
CA THR A 15 23.20 12.48 6.81
C THR A 15 22.30 12.15 5.62
N ASN A 16 22.36 10.90 5.12
CA ASN A 16 21.50 10.47 4.01
C ASN A 16 20.03 10.30 4.44
N ALA A 17 19.79 9.81 5.65
CA ALA A 17 18.43 9.66 6.19
C ALA A 17 17.76 11.02 6.46
N GLU A 18 18.48 12.00 7.02
CA GLU A 18 17.95 13.35 7.23
C GLU A 18 17.64 14.06 5.91
N ALA A 19 18.53 13.98 4.92
CA ALA A 19 18.30 14.54 3.60
C ALA A 19 17.10 13.89 2.90
N TYR A 20 16.91 12.57 3.08
CA TYR A 20 15.72 11.86 2.62
C TYR A 20 14.46 12.43 3.28
N LEU A 21 14.40 12.50 4.61
CA LEU A 21 13.24 12.99 5.35
C LEU A 21 12.91 14.44 4.99
N GLU A 22 13.90 15.33 4.90
CA GLU A 22 13.70 16.73 4.51
C GLU A 22 13.09 16.84 3.11
N LYS A 23 13.63 16.07 2.15
CA LYS A 23 13.09 15.99 0.79
C LYS A 23 11.65 15.50 0.81
N MET A 24 11.36 14.44 1.55
CA MET A 24 10.02 13.84 1.61
C MET A 24 8.98 14.77 2.23
N ILE A 25 9.32 15.45 3.34
CA ILE A 25 8.44 16.45 3.97
C ILE A 25 8.17 17.61 3.01
N ARG A 26 9.18 18.10 2.30
CA ARG A 26 9.02 19.18 1.31
C ARG A 26 8.10 18.77 0.17
N LEU A 27 8.28 17.57 -0.38
CA LEU A 27 7.43 17.04 -1.45
C LEU A 27 5.99 16.84 -0.96
N LEU A 28 5.81 16.26 0.23
CA LEU A 28 4.49 16.03 0.82
C LEU A 28 3.78 17.35 1.13
N ARG A 29 4.49 18.39 1.57
CA ARG A 29 3.92 19.72 1.79
C ARG A 29 3.41 20.33 0.48
N ALA A 30 4.18 20.19 -0.60
CA ALA A 30 3.85 20.76 -1.91
C ALA A 30 2.73 19.97 -2.62
N ASP A 31 2.74 18.64 -2.50
CA ASP A 31 1.73 17.80 -3.12
C ASP A 31 0.48 17.65 -2.26
N GLY A 32 0.58 17.51 -0.95
CA GLY A 32 -0.54 17.02 -0.13
C GLY A 32 -0.75 15.51 -0.31
N VAL A 33 -1.89 15.00 0.15
CA VAL A 33 -2.23 13.59 0.04
C VAL A 33 -3.42 13.42 -0.90
N LEU A 34 -3.26 12.59 -1.93
CA LEU A 34 -4.36 12.21 -2.80
C LEU A 34 -5.11 11.03 -2.19
N PHE A 35 -6.34 11.26 -1.78
CA PHE A 35 -7.27 10.21 -1.40
C PHE A 35 -7.99 9.68 -2.64
N PRO A 36 -8.64 8.51 -2.52
CA PRO A 36 -9.41 7.96 -3.63
C PRO A 36 -10.50 8.92 -4.14
N ASN A 37 -11.02 8.66 -5.33
CA ASN A 37 -11.91 9.57 -6.08
C ASN A 37 -11.29 10.94 -6.39
N ASN A 38 -9.97 11.00 -6.55
CA ASN A 38 -9.19 12.22 -6.82
C ASN A 38 -9.35 13.33 -5.77
N LYS A 39 -9.67 12.96 -4.53
CA LYS A 39 -9.84 13.90 -3.43
C LYS A 39 -8.48 14.30 -2.88
N LYS A 40 -7.99 15.45 -3.29
CA LYS A 40 -6.71 15.99 -2.82
C LYS A 40 -6.89 16.68 -1.47
N MET A 41 -6.10 16.28 -0.47
CA MET A 41 -6.06 16.90 0.86
C MET A 41 -4.73 17.64 1.04
N PRO A 42 -4.73 18.98 0.89
CA PRO A 42 -3.57 19.80 1.20
C PRO A 42 -3.40 20.01 2.70
N PHE A 43 -2.18 20.36 3.10
CA PHE A 43 -1.86 20.77 4.47
C PHE A 43 -1.96 22.29 4.60
N ALA A 44 -2.59 22.78 5.67
CA ALA A 44 -2.49 24.19 6.06
C ALA A 44 -1.11 24.49 6.65
N ARG A 45 -0.57 23.53 7.42
CA ARG A 45 0.79 23.52 7.98
C ARG A 45 1.31 22.09 8.03
N LEU A 46 2.62 21.89 7.84
CA LEU A 46 3.26 20.57 7.96
C LEU A 46 4.73 20.70 8.34
N ASP A 47 5.06 20.78 9.61
CA ASP A 47 6.42 21.07 10.07
C ASP A 47 7.18 19.81 10.52
N PRO A 48 8.51 19.74 10.32
CA PRO A 48 9.31 18.61 10.75
C PRO A 48 9.24 18.38 12.27
N LEU A 49 9.32 17.10 12.67
CA LEU A 49 9.43 16.65 14.06
C LEU A 49 10.74 15.88 14.27
N PRO A 50 11.86 16.57 14.57
CA PRO A 50 13.14 15.91 14.80
C PRO A 50 13.10 14.99 16.03
N GLY A 51 13.84 13.88 15.99
CA GLY A 51 14.02 12.97 17.13
C GLY A 51 12.76 12.19 17.54
N SER A 52 11.77 12.12 16.67
CA SER A 52 10.50 11.42 16.89
C SER A 52 10.30 10.35 15.81
N ILE A 53 9.62 9.25 16.13
CA ILE A 53 9.20 8.24 15.14
C ILE A 53 8.20 8.82 14.13
N LEU A 54 7.48 9.86 14.54
CA LEU A 54 6.71 10.73 13.65
C LEU A 54 7.65 11.82 13.14
N HIS A 55 7.75 11.97 11.81
CA HIS A 55 8.72 12.83 11.14
C HIS A 55 8.19 14.23 10.85
N ALA A 56 6.87 14.43 10.81
CA ALA A 56 6.26 15.75 10.70
C ALA A 56 4.90 15.80 11.40
N GLU A 57 4.47 17.02 11.75
CA GLU A 57 3.11 17.30 12.23
C GLU A 57 2.50 18.50 11.53
N GLY A 58 1.17 18.54 11.47
CA GLY A 58 0.47 19.57 10.74
C GLY A 58 -1.01 19.63 11.00
N THR A 59 -1.68 20.40 10.17
CA THR A 59 -3.14 20.49 10.11
C THR A 59 -3.60 20.42 8.66
N TRP A 60 -4.73 19.78 8.42
CA TRP A 60 -5.33 19.72 7.09
C TRP A 60 -5.92 21.09 6.70
N ALA A 61 -5.83 21.45 5.41
CA ALA A 61 -6.53 22.60 4.84
C ALA A 61 -7.89 22.16 4.28
N ASN A 62 -8.76 21.63 5.15
CA ASN A 62 -10.08 21.07 4.77
C ASN A 62 -11.25 22.05 4.96
N GLY A 63 -11.02 23.25 5.52
CA GLY A 63 -12.06 24.27 5.74
C GLY A 63 -13.07 23.96 6.86
N GLU A 64 -12.95 22.82 7.54
CA GLU A 64 -13.85 22.34 8.60
C GLU A 64 -13.01 21.85 9.78
N GLY A 65 -12.84 22.71 10.79
CA GLY A 65 -12.11 22.42 12.03
C GLY A 65 -10.60 22.20 11.86
N GLU A 66 -9.81 22.56 12.88
CA GLU A 66 -8.39 22.22 12.90
C GLU A 66 -8.21 20.73 13.23
N ARG A 67 -8.11 19.88 12.20
CA ARG A 67 -7.76 18.47 12.37
C ARG A 67 -6.24 18.30 12.31
N ARG A 68 -5.66 17.81 13.41
CA ARG A 68 -4.23 17.61 13.57
C ARG A 68 -3.80 16.29 12.93
N VAL A 69 -2.72 16.34 12.16
CA VAL A 69 -2.18 15.18 11.46
C VAL A 69 -0.71 15.00 11.79
N ALA A 70 -0.31 13.77 12.09
CA ALA A 70 1.08 13.36 12.12
C ALA A 70 1.45 12.61 10.83
N VAL A 71 2.72 12.68 10.45
CA VAL A 71 3.25 11.95 9.30
C VAL A 71 4.49 11.17 9.72
N ALA A 72 4.57 9.90 9.30
CA ALA A 72 5.79 9.11 9.32
C ALA A 72 6.08 8.58 7.91
N PHE A 73 7.36 8.45 7.59
CA PHE A 73 7.86 7.99 6.30
C PHE A 73 8.55 6.65 6.48
N GLY A 74 8.24 5.69 5.62
CA GLY A 74 8.93 4.40 5.58
C GLY A 74 10.39 4.54 5.17
N PRO A 75 11.16 3.44 5.23
CA PRO A 75 12.51 3.40 4.70
C PRO A 75 12.55 3.78 3.21
N GLN A 76 13.60 4.45 2.77
CA GLN A 76 13.80 4.75 1.34
C GLN A 76 13.89 3.46 0.50
N TYR A 77 14.48 2.41 1.08
CA TYR A 77 14.65 1.09 0.48
C TYR A 77 14.09 0.04 1.44
N GLY A 78 12.78 -0.20 1.36
CA GLY A 78 12.11 -1.22 2.15
C GLY A 78 10.64 -0.88 2.43
N PRO A 79 9.87 -1.86 2.93
CA PRO A 79 8.48 -1.66 3.26
C PRO A 79 8.29 -0.95 4.60
N ILE A 80 7.14 -0.31 4.78
CA ILE A 80 6.60 -0.02 6.10
C ILE A 80 6.12 -1.33 6.72
N THR A 81 6.54 -1.60 7.95
CA THR A 81 6.25 -2.84 8.66
C THR A 81 5.15 -2.70 9.69
N ALA A 82 4.46 -3.80 10.05
CA ALA A 82 3.44 -3.80 11.10
C ALA A 82 3.93 -3.15 12.40
N LYS A 83 5.16 -3.46 12.81
CA LYS A 83 5.78 -2.88 14.01
C LYS A 83 5.88 -1.36 13.93
N MET A 84 6.26 -0.83 12.77
CA MET A 84 6.33 0.61 12.54
C MET A 84 4.94 1.25 12.58
N VAL A 85 3.92 0.59 12.01
CA VAL A 85 2.52 1.05 12.09
C VAL A 85 2.07 1.16 13.55
N GLU A 86 2.24 0.11 14.35
CA GLU A 86 1.87 0.08 15.76
C GLU A 86 2.55 1.18 16.58
N ASP A 87 3.86 1.36 16.40
CA ASP A 87 4.63 2.34 17.16
C ASP A 87 4.24 3.77 16.77
N CYS A 88 4.01 4.03 15.48
CA CYS A 88 3.51 5.32 14.99
C CYS A 88 2.09 5.62 15.48
N LEU A 89 1.17 4.64 15.43
CA LEU A 89 -0.20 4.79 15.94
C LEU A 89 -0.20 5.12 17.43
N ARG A 90 0.59 4.39 18.22
CA ARG A 90 0.74 4.65 19.65
C ARG A 90 1.30 6.04 19.92
N ALA A 91 2.32 6.47 19.16
CA ALA A 91 2.89 7.80 19.29
C ALA A 91 1.90 8.90 18.90
N ALA A 92 1.13 8.68 17.83
CA ALA A 92 0.14 9.62 17.34
C ALA A 92 -1.00 9.80 18.36
N HIS A 93 -1.52 8.69 18.90
CA HIS A 93 -2.57 8.70 19.92
C HIS A 93 -2.12 9.44 21.17
N ARG A 94 -0.92 9.14 21.70
CA ARG A 94 -0.37 9.80 22.89
C ARG A 94 -0.18 11.32 22.73
N LYS A 95 0.05 11.79 21.50
CA LYS A 95 0.25 13.22 21.19
C LYS A 95 -1.04 13.94 20.76
N GLY A 96 -2.18 13.23 20.75
CA GLY A 96 -3.50 13.79 20.45
C GLY A 96 -3.64 14.27 19.01
N TYR A 97 -3.17 13.47 18.04
CA TYR A 97 -3.47 13.69 16.62
C TYR A 97 -4.76 12.99 16.22
N ASP A 98 -5.50 13.58 15.30
CA ASP A 98 -6.73 13.00 14.75
C ASP A 98 -6.43 12.01 13.60
N ASP A 99 -5.36 12.29 12.86
CA ASP A 99 -4.94 11.56 11.68
C ASP A 99 -3.44 11.22 11.73
N LEU A 100 -3.09 10.06 11.18
CA LEU A 100 -1.72 9.60 10.95
C LEU A 100 -1.58 9.24 9.47
N VAL A 101 -0.61 9.84 8.77
CA VAL A 101 -0.21 9.41 7.42
C VAL A 101 1.08 8.61 7.52
N LEU A 102 1.04 7.37 7.08
CA LEU A 102 2.20 6.51 6.91
C LEU A 102 2.55 6.44 5.42
N ALA A 103 3.58 7.17 5.01
CA ALA A 103 3.97 7.30 3.61
C ALA A 103 5.16 6.40 3.28
N GLY A 104 4.98 5.42 2.39
CA GLY A 104 6.01 4.43 2.04
C GLY A 104 6.02 4.10 0.56
N PHE A 105 7.15 3.60 0.04
CA PHE A 105 7.21 3.06 -1.32
C PHE A 105 6.48 1.71 -1.43
N SER A 106 6.46 0.95 -0.34
CA SER A 106 5.73 -0.30 -0.19
C SER A 106 5.34 -0.54 1.27
N PHE A 107 4.45 -1.50 1.49
CA PHE A 107 3.94 -1.93 2.78
C PHE A 107 4.02 -3.45 2.85
N ASP A 108 4.38 -4.00 4.01
CA ASP A 108 4.21 -5.43 4.22
C ASP A 108 2.72 -5.77 4.45
N GLY A 109 2.34 -7.03 4.22
CA GLY A 109 0.94 -7.43 4.35
C GLY A 109 0.40 -7.32 5.79
N ALA A 110 1.28 -7.48 6.78
CA ALA A 110 0.91 -7.39 8.19
C ALA A 110 0.58 -5.93 8.59
N ALA A 111 1.30 -4.94 8.06
CA ALA A 111 1.05 -3.52 8.28
C ALA A 111 -0.34 -3.09 7.81
N GLN A 112 -0.79 -3.65 6.69
CA GLN A 112 -2.13 -3.40 6.15
C GLN A 112 -3.21 -4.00 7.06
N ALA A 113 -3.01 -5.24 7.51
CA ALA A 113 -3.94 -5.90 8.44
C ALA A 113 -4.07 -5.15 9.78
N THR A 114 -2.97 -4.61 10.34
CA THR A 114 -2.99 -3.85 11.61
C THR A 114 -3.94 -2.66 11.60
N ILE A 115 -4.24 -2.07 10.45
CA ILE A 115 -5.14 -0.92 10.33
C ILE A 115 -6.60 -1.35 10.19
N GLU A 116 -6.88 -2.54 9.66
CA GLU A 116 -8.24 -3.06 9.46
C GLU A 116 -8.93 -3.46 10.77
N ASP A 117 -8.16 -3.93 11.76
CA ASP A 117 -8.70 -4.57 12.97
C ASP A 117 -9.39 -3.59 13.95
N ASP A 118 -9.29 -2.27 13.75
CA ASP A 118 -9.92 -1.26 14.59
C ASP A 118 -11.06 -0.52 13.85
N PRO A 119 -12.33 -0.89 14.06
CA PRO A 119 -13.48 -0.25 13.40
C PRO A 119 -13.80 1.15 13.95
N ASN A 120 -13.21 1.57 15.07
CA ASN A 120 -13.43 2.91 15.63
C ASN A 120 -12.14 3.48 16.23
N PRO A 121 -11.14 3.79 15.40
CA PRO A 121 -9.82 4.12 15.89
C PRO A 121 -9.79 5.53 16.48
N SER A 122 -9.08 5.67 17.61
CA SER A 122 -8.80 6.99 18.21
C SER A 122 -7.96 7.90 17.31
N VAL A 123 -7.21 7.30 16.38
CA VAL A 123 -6.40 8.00 15.36
C VAL A 123 -6.65 7.35 14.01
N ARG A 124 -7.09 8.14 13.02
CA ARG A 124 -7.32 7.63 11.66
C ARG A 124 -6.00 7.41 10.94
N CYS A 125 -5.73 6.18 10.51
CA CYS A 125 -4.49 5.83 9.82
C CYS A 125 -4.66 5.81 8.30
N HIS A 126 -3.78 6.49 7.58
CA HIS A 126 -3.77 6.57 6.12
C HIS A 126 -2.46 6.02 5.58
N LEU A 127 -2.49 4.88 4.88
CA LEU A 127 -1.34 4.36 4.16
C LEU A 127 -1.22 5.08 2.81
N ALA A 128 -0.18 5.90 2.66
CA ALA A 128 0.07 6.66 1.43
C ALA A 128 1.24 6.04 0.65
N HIS A 129 0.99 5.58 -0.57
CA HIS A 129 2.04 5.19 -1.49
C HIS A 129 2.81 6.41 -1.99
N ILE A 130 4.14 6.32 -1.90
CA ILE A 130 5.06 7.25 -2.54
C ILE A 130 5.33 6.76 -3.96
N ARG A 131 5.13 7.63 -4.94
CA ARG A 131 5.43 7.33 -6.34
C ARG A 131 6.94 7.02 -6.51
N PRO A 132 7.32 5.89 -7.14
CA PRO A 132 8.73 5.47 -7.27
C PRO A 132 9.65 6.51 -7.92
N ASP A 133 9.11 7.31 -8.84
CA ASP A 133 9.82 8.40 -9.55
C ASP A 133 10.47 9.41 -8.59
N VAL A 134 9.99 9.50 -7.34
CA VAL A 134 10.60 10.33 -6.29
C VAL A 134 12.07 10.00 -6.07
N ASN A 135 12.46 8.73 -6.18
CA ASN A 135 13.85 8.30 -6.01
C ASN A 135 14.71 8.53 -7.27
N MET A 136 14.11 8.72 -8.45
CA MET A 136 14.85 8.81 -9.72
C MET A 136 15.31 10.23 -10.09
N GLY A 137 15.02 11.24 -9.26
CA GLY A 137 15.62 12.58 -9.32
C GLY A 137 15.25 13.42 -10.54
N ASP A 138 15.70 13.03 -11.73
CA ASP A 138 15.61 13.81 -12.97
C ASP A 138 14.29 13.63 -13.75
N LEU A 139 13.53 12.55 -13.50
CA LEU A 139 12.24 12.31 -14.17
C LEU A 139 11.10 13.21 -13.66
N LEU A 140 11.27 13.84 -12.49
CA LEU A 140 10.27 14.72 -11.87
C LEU A 140 10.11 16.07 -12.59
N LYS A 141 11.07 16.46 -13.44
CA LYS A 141 11.08 17.79 -14.10
C LYS A 141 9.88 18.01 -15.06
N ASN A 142 9.13 16.96 -15.41
CA ASN A 142 8.05 17.00 -16.39
C ASN A 142 6.65 16.66 -15.85
N THR A 143 6.36 16.79 -14.55
CA THR A 143 4.99 16.52 -14.06
C THR A 143 4.44 17.65 -13.19
N PRO A 144 3.75 18.65 -13.78
CA PRO A 144 3.21 19.83 -13.07
C PRO A 144 2.02 19.55 -12.12
N SER A 145 1.73 18.28 -11.81
CA SER A 145 0.52 17.83 -11.07
C SER A 145 0.77 16.47 -10.41
N SER A 146 1.97 16.27 -9.87
CA SER A 146 2.40 14.94 -9.45
C SER A 146 1.70 14.52 -8.16
N GLN A 147 0.74 13.61 -8.27
CA GLN A 147 0.12 12.84 -7.19
C GLN A 147 1.16 11.86 -6.60
N LEU A 148 2.16 12.42 -5.91
CA LEU A 148 3.30 11.70 -5.36
C LEU A 148 2.92 10.87 -4.16
N PHE A 149 1.92 11.32 -3.39
CA PHE A 149 1.44 10.63 -2.20
C PHE A 149 -0.02 10.25 -2.38
N THR A 150 -0.28 8.97 -2.62
CA THR A 150 -1.63 8.48 -2.90
C THR A 150 -2.04 7.46 -1.85
N VAL A 151 -3.13 7.74 -1.14
CA VAL A 151 -3.81 6.74 -0.31
C VAL A 151 -4.64 5.88 -1.22
N PHE A 152 -4.32 4.60 -1.25
CA PHE A 152 -5.09 3.60 -1.95
C PHE A 152 -5.91 2.80 -0.94
N GLY A 153 -7.10 2.39 -1.36
CA GLY A 153 -7.95 1.56 -0.52
C GLY A 153 -7.41 0.15 -0.36
N LEU A 154 -7.97 -0.64 0.56
CA LEU A 154 -7.56 -2.04 0.73
C LEU A 154 -8.37 -2.95 -0.18
N PRO A 155 -7.80 -4.05 -0.71
CA PRO A 155 -8.57 -5.02 -1.48
C PRO A 155 -9.72 -5.59 -0.66
N ARG A 156 -10.94 -5.54 -1.19
CA ARG A 156 -12.07 -6.29 -0.65
C ARG A 156 -12.12 -7.64 -1.36
N VAL A 157 -12.05 -8.70 -0.57
CA VAL A 157 -11.95 -10.06 -1.09
C VAL A 157 -12.88 -11.00 -0.33
N GLY A 158 -13.63 -11.80 -1.07
CA GLY A 158 -14.36 -12.95 -0.56
C GLY A 158 -13.49 -14.20 -0.64
N LEU A 159 -13.58 -15.07 0.37
CA LEU A 159 -12.92 -16.36 0.40
C LEU A 159 -13.97 -17.44 0.66
N GLU A 160 -14.08 -18.38 -0.26
CA GLU A 160 -15.01 -19.51 -0.16
C GLU A 160 -14.25 -20.82 -0.32
N ARG A 161 -14.87 -21.91 0.14
CA ARG A 161 -14.36 -23.27 -0.02
C ARG A 161 -15.35 -24.07 -0.84
N ASN A 162 -14.87 -24.69 -1.92
CA ASN A 162 -15.71 -25.50 -2.79
C ASN A 162 -15.98 -26.89 -2.19
N GLU A 163 -16.85 -27.68 -2.83
CA GLU A 163 -17.21 -29.04 -2.41
C GLU A 163 -16.01 -30.01 -2.34
N ARG A 164 -14.91 -29.70 -3.06
CA ARG A 164 -13.67 -30.48 -3.08
C ARG A 164 -12.69 -30.06 -1.98
N GLY A 165 -13.05 -29.09 -1.16
CA GLY A 165 -12.22 -28.58 -0.08
C GLY A 165 -11.12 -27.63 -0.54
N GLU A 166 -11.15 -27.14 -1.79
CA GLU A 166 -10.25 -26.13 -2.33
C GLU A 166 -10.82 -24.72 -2.08
N TYR A 167 -9.94 -23.74 -1.98
CA TYR A 167 -10.29 -22.34 -1.79
C TYR A 167 -10.51 -21.64 -3.12
N VAL A 168 -11.46 -20.70 -3.14
CA VAL A 168 -11.73 -19.78 -4.24
C VAL A 168 -11.77 -18.37 -3.67
N VAL A 169 -10.99 -17.47 -4.25
CA VAL A 169 -10.95 -16.06 -3.90
C VAL A 169 -11.76 -15.26 -4.91
N THR A 170 -12.58 -14.34 -4.43
CA THR A 170 -13.27 -13.35 -5.25
C THR A 170 -12.77 -11.95 -4.91
N MET A 171 -12.16 -11.25 -5.85
CA MET A 171 -11.79 -9.84 -5.72
C MET A 171 -13.02 -8.96 -5.98
N GLU A 172 -13.62 -8.43 -4.91
CA GLU A 172 -14.87 -7.67 -4.98
C GLU A 172 -14.64 -6.20 -5.35
N GLY A 173 -13.42 -5.72 -5.15
CA GLY A 173 -12.99 -4.37 -5.46
C GLY A 173 -11.97 -3.85 -4.46
N VAL A 174 -11.95 -2.54 -4.29
CA VAL A 174 -11.07 -1.85 -3.35
C VAL A 174 -11.91 -0.94 -2.46
N ASP A 175 -11.73 -1.06 -1.15
CA ASP A 175 -12.44 -0.28 -0.14
C ASP A 175 -11.82 1.11 0.00
N ILE A 176 -12.58 2.14 -0.37
CA ILE A 176 -12.14 3.53 -0.31
C ILE A 176 -12.51 4.11 1.05
N TYR A 177 -11.52 4.50 1.84
CA TYR A 177 -11.77 5.31 3.02
C TYR A 177 -12.09 6.77 2.63
N ASP A 178 -13.24 7.30 3.07
CA ASP A 178 -13.59 8.72 2.98
C ASP A 178 -13.27 9.47 4.28
N PRO A 179 -12.22 10.30 4.30
CA PRO A 179 -11.78 11.02 5.49
C PRO A 179 -12.68 12.17 5.92
N ARG A 180 -13.71 12.56 5.12
CA ARG A 180 -14.70 13.55 5.57
C ARG A 180 -15.86 12.89 6.29
N ALA A 181 -16.39 11.83 5.70
CA ALA A 181 -17.53 11.11 6.26
C ALA A 181 -17.11 10.13 7.37
N ASN A 182 -15.82 9.81 7.50
CA ASN A 182 -15.33 8.73 8.36
C ASN A 182 -16.01 7.39 8.01
N THR A 183 -16.19 7.15 6.71
CA THR A 183 -16.88 5.97 6.18
C THR A 183 -16.05 5.30 5.10
N VAL A 184 -16.14 3.98 5.02
CA VAL A 184 -15.56 3.18 3.94
C VAL A 184 -16.61 2.99 2.84
N HIS A 185 -16.27 3.34 1.61
CA HIS A 185 -17.11 3.13 0.42
C HIS A 185 -16.56 2.00 -0.42
N ALA A 186 -17.40 1.04 -0.75
CA ALA A 186 -17.07 0.00 -1.72
C ALA A 186 -16.91 0.60 -3.12
N THR A 187 -15.77 0.37 -3.78
CA THR A 187 -15.75 0.43 -5.25
C THR A 187 -15.96 -0.94 -5.86
N GLY A 188 -16.54 -0.96 -7.05
CA GLY A 188 -16.67 -2.17 -7.85
C GLY A 188 -15.34 -2.55 -8.52
N ALA A 189 -15.14 -3.84 -8.75
CA ALA A 189 -13.92 -4.44 -9.32
C ALA A 189 -13.49 -3.89 -10.70
N GLY A 190 -14.38 -3.24 -11.46
CA GLY A 190 -14.11 -2.74 -12.82
C GLY A 190 -13.13 -1.56 -12.95
N LYS A 191 -12.51 -1.12 -11.85
CA LYS A 191 -11.49 -0.04 -11.86
C LYS A 191 -10.06 -0.52 -11.55
N VAL A 192 -9.86 -1.84 -11.46
CA VAL A 192 -8.57 -2.48 -11.20
C VAL A 192 -7.87 -2.79 -12.52
N ALA A 193 -6.58 -2.50 -12.63
CA ALA A 193 -5.79 -2.81 -13.83
C ALA A 193 -5.36 -4.28 -13.86
N ALA A 194 -4.94 -4.81 -12.69
CA ALA A 194 -4.61 -6.21 -12.52
C ALA A 194 -4.79 -6.63 -11.06
N TRP A 195 -5.02 -7.91 -10.82
CA TRP A 195 -4.91 -8.49 -9.49
C TRP A 195 -4.20 -9.85 -9.54
N PHE A 196 -3.48 -10.16 -8.47
CA PHE A 196 -2.62 -11.33 -8.36
C PHE A 196 -2.96 -12.08 -7.08
N LEU A 197 -2.81 -13.40 -7.14
CA LEU A 197 -2.99 -14.30 -6.00
C LEU A 197 -1.67 -15.02 -5.70
N ASP A 198 -1.27 -15.00 -4.44
CA ASP A 198 -0.32 -15.93 -3.85
C ASP A 198 -1.12 -16.93 -3.00
N ALA A 199 -1.13 -18.19 -3.40
CA ALA A 199 -1.94 -19.23 -2.77
C ALA A 199 -1.35 -19.81 -1.47
N ASP A 200 -0.08 -19.49 -1.15
CA ASP A 200 0.62 -20.00 0.03
C ASP A 200 1.60 -18.96 0.60
N TYR A 201 1.08 -17.77 0.91
CA TYR A 201 1.89 -16.61 1.28
C TYR A 201 2.68 -16.85 2.59
N ASP A 202 4.01 -16.70 2.50
CA ASP A 202 4.92 -17.00 3.60
C ASP A 202 4.99 -15.91 4.68
N GLY A 203 4.36 -14.75 4.44
CA GLY A 203 4.38 -13.59 5.34
C GLY A 203 5.47 -12.57 5.02
N SER A 204 6.28 -12.80 3.98
CA SER A 204 7.44 -11.97 3.62
C SER A 204 7.48 -11.60 2.13
N THR A 205 7.34 -12.58 1.23
CA THR A 205 7.57 -12.42 -0.20
C THR A 205 6.32 -12.81 -0.96
N PHE A 206 5.81 -11.89 -1.78
CA PHE A 206 4.64 -12.17 -2.60
C PHE A 206 5.05 -12.96 -3.85
N CYS A 207 4.57 -14.19 -3.97
CA CYS A 207 4.82 -15.08 -5.10
C CYS A 207 3.54 -15.26 -5.92
N THR A 208 3.46 -14.62 -7.09
CA THR A 208 2.28 -14.74 -7.96
C THR A 208 2.09 -16.17 -8.44
N THR A 209 1.00 -16.80 -7.99
CA THR A 209 0.54 -18.12 -8.42
C THR A 209 -0.54 -18.03 -9.50
N GLN A 210 -1.37 -16.97 -9.45
CA GLN A 210 -2.38 -16.67 -10.46
C GLN A 210 -2.40 -15.16 -10.75
N ALA A 211 -2.64 -14.77 -12.00
CA ALA A 211 -2.63 -13.39 -12.45
C ALA A 211 -3.83 -13.06 -13.32
N PHE A 212 -4.54 -11.99 -12.96
CA PHE A 212 -5.81 -11.60 -13.56
C PHE A 212 -5.76 -10.16 -14.03
N PHE A 213 -6.35 -9.90 -15.20
CA PHE A 213 -6.49 -8.56 -15.75
C PHE A 213 -7.94 -8.38 -16.20
N PRO A 214 -8.77 -7.70 -15.39
CA PRO A 214 -10.20 -7.53 -15.68
C PRO A 214 -10.50 -6.77 -16.97
N ASP A 215 -9.56 -5.95 -17.45
CA ASP A 215 -9.66 -5.29 -18.75
C ASP A 215 -9.13 -6.20 -19.88
N GLU A 216 -10.05 -6.79 -20.64
CA GLU A 216 -9.73 -7.65 -21.79
C GLU A 216 -8.87 -6.95 -22.86
N GLN A 217 -8.92 -5.61 -22.97
CA GLN A 217 -8.10 -4.87 -23.94
C GLN A 217 -6.62 -4.86 -23.57
N ALA A 218 -6.30 -4.84 -22.26
CA ALA A 218 -4.92 -4.96 -21.79
C ALA A 218 -4.32 -6.31 -22.20
N TRP A 219 -5.12 -7.36 -22.13
CA TRP A 219 -4.78 -8.72 -22.52
C TRP A 219 -4.57 -8.89 -24.03
N ALA A 220 -5.32 -8.20 -24.89
CA ALA A 220 -5.16 -8.30 -26.34
C ALA A 220 -3.75 -7.89 -26.82
N ARG A 221 -3.10 -6.95 -26.11
CA ARG A 221 -1.71 -6.55 -26.40
C ARG A 221 -0.71 -7.61 -25.95
N LEU A 222 -0.93 -8.21 -24.77
CA LEU A 222 -0.06 -9.25 -24.21
C LEU A 222 -0.17 -10.57 -24.98
N SER A 223 -1.37 -10.98 -25.36
CA SER A 223 -1.62 -12.17 -26.19
C SER A 223 -0.94 -12.06 -27.56
N ARG A 224 -0.99 -10.88 -28.21
CA ARG A 224 -0.24 -10.62 -29.46
C ARG A 224 1.27 -10.72 -29.27
N ALA A 225 1.79 -10.27 -28.13
CA ALA A 225 3.22 -10.36 -27.81
C ALA A 225 3.68 -11.80 -27.50
N LEU A 226 2.79 -12.64 -26.96
CA LEU A 226 3.05 -14.04 -26.56
C LEU A 226 2.74 -15.07 -27.65
N ALA A 227 2.59 -14.63 -28.91
CA ALA A 227 2.32 -15.39 -30.13
C ALA A 227 2.34 -16.94 -29.99
N ASN A 228 1.16 -17.58 -30.16
CA ASN A 228 0.95 -19.03 -30.28
C ASN A 228 1.27 -19.94 -29.08
N VAL A 229 1.63 -19.42 -27.91
CA VAL A 229 1.91 -20.26 -26.71
C VAL A 229 0.71 -20.38 -25.77
N VAL A 230 -0.34 -19.57 -25.98
CA VAL A 230 -1.41 -19.37 -24.99
C VAL A 230 -2.75 -19.89 -25.50
N ASP A 231 -3.37 -20.77 -24.71
CA ASP A 231 -4.71 -21.33 -24.93
C ASP A 231 -5.80 -20.26 -24.65
N PRO A 232 -6.60 -19.87 -25.66
CA PRO A 232 -7.62 -18.83 -25.53
C PRO A 232 -8.70 -19.13 -24.48
N GLU A 233 -9.08 -20.39 -24.27
CA GLU A 233 -10.11 -20.76 -23.29
C GLU A 233 -9.57 -20.65 -21.87
N ARG A 234 -8.32 -21.06 -21.64
CA ARG A 234 -7.64 -20.85 -20.34
C ARG A 234 -7.47 -19.37 -20.04
N PHE A 235 -7.39 -18.53 -21.07
CA PHE A 235 -7.20 -17.09 -20.93
C PHE A 235 -8.45 -16.36 -20.43
N ALA A 236 -9.64 -16.79 -20.88
CA ALA A 236 -10.90 -16.23 -20.40
C ALA A 236 -11.06 -16.39 -18.88
N ALA A 237 -10.52 -17.47 -18.30
CA ALA A 237 -10.53 -17.69 -16.86
C ALA A 237 -9.73 -16.63 -16.07
N PHE A 238 -8.80 -15.90 -16.71
CA PHE A 238 -7.99 -14.84 -16.08
C PHE A 238 -8.47 -13.41 -16.40
N ALA A 239 -9.58 -13.27 -17.13
CA ALA A 239 -10.25 -11.98 -17.36
C ALA A 239 -11.24 -11.61 -16.24
N GLY A 240 -11.42 -12.49 -15.25
CA GLY A 240 -12.40 -12.34 -14.19
C GLY A 240 -11.87 -11.75 -12.87
N THR A 241 -12.78 -11.69 -11.92
CA THR A 241 -12.53 -11.30 -10.52
C THR A 241 -12.52 -12.50 -9.57
N VAL A 242 -12.68 -13.72 -10.11
CA VAL A 242 -12.74 -14.96 -9.33
C VAL A 242 -11.51 -15.79 -9.67
N SER A 243 -10.84 -16.33 -8.65
CA SER A 243 -9.66 -17.17 -8.84
C SER A 243 -10.01 -18.55 -9.38
N LEU A 244 -9.04 -19.23 -9.96
CA LEU A 244 -9.12 -20.69 -10.08
C LEU A 244 -9.04 -21.31 -8.67
N PRO A 245 -9.70 -22.45 -8.42
CA PRO A 245 -9.59 -23.17 -7.15
C PRO A 245 -8.14 -23.52 -6.82
N PHE A 246 -7.77 -23.44 -5.54
CA PHE A 246 -6.45 -23.79 -5.05
C PHE A 246 -6.49 -24.49 -3.68
N PRO A 247 -5.60 -25.45 -3.39
CA PRO A 247 -5.51 -26.07 -2.07
C PRO A 247 -4.87 -25.10 -1.05
N ALA A 248 -5.13 -25.31 0.24
CA ALA A 248 -4.31 -24.68 1.27
C ALA A 248 -2.87 -25.20 1.18
N GLY A 249 -1.92 -24.27 1.11
CA GLY A 249 -0.50 -24.59 1.20
C GLY A 249 0.00 -24.73 2.63
N LYS A 250 1.32 -24.86 2.80
CA LYS A 250 1.96 -25.17 4.09
C LYS A 250 1.90 -24.02 5.10
N HIS A 251 1.75 -22.79 4.61
CA HIS A 251 1.68 -21.59 5.44
C HIS A 251 0.25 -21.26 5.89
N GLY A 252 -0.77 -21.94 5.33
CA GLY A 252 -2.17 -21.72 5.70
C GLY A 252 -2.64 -20.28 5.44
N ARG A 253 -2.05 -19.61 4.45
CA ARG A 253 -2.35 -18.22 4.11
C ARG A 253 -2.36 -18.02 2.61
N ALA A 254 -3.23 -17.14 2.15
CA ALA A 254 -3.16 -16.60 0.80
C ALA A 254 -2.93 -15.08 0.88
N ALA A 255 -2.44 -14.48 -0.20
CA ALA A 255 -2.38 -13.03 -0.34
C ALA A 255 -2.94 -12.61 -1.70
N VAL A 256 -3.73 -11.53 -1.70
CA VAL A 256 -4.30 -10.92 -2.89
C VAL A 256 -3.66 -9.55 -3.07
N LYS A 257 -2.99 -9.34 -4.19
CA LYS A 257 -2.42 -8.04 -4.56
C LYS A 257 -3.22 -7.41 -5.68
N VAL A 258 -3.58 -6.13 -5.54
CA VAL A 258 -4.34 -5.36 -6.52
C VAL A 258 -3.49 -4.22 -7.03
N ILE A 259 -3.49 -4.03 -8.35
CA ILE A 259 -2.79 -2.96 -9.06
C ILE A 259 -3.81 -2.00 -9.67
N ASP A 260 -3.67 -0.72 -9.39
CA ASP A 260 -4.51 0.32 -9.99
C ASP A 260 -4.00 0.72 -11.40
N PRO A 261 -4.80 1.45 -12.20
CA PRO A 261 -4.38 1.92 -13.52
C PRO A 261 -3.16 2.86 -13.54
N ARG A 262 -2.70 3.32 -12.37
CA ARG A 262 -1.54 4.20 -12.19
C ARG A 262 -0.30 3.42 -11.75
N GLY A 263 -0.42 2.11 -11.53
CA GLY A 263 0.65 1.23 -11.09
C GLY A 263 0.85 1.19 -9.57
N ASN A 264 -0.06 1.77 -8.78
CA ASN A 264 -0.02 1.62 -7.32
C ASN A 264 -0.47 0.21 -6.95
N GLU A 265 0.18 -0.39 -5.96
CA GLU A 265 -0.12 -1.73 -5.48
C GLU A 265 -0.62 -1.73 -4.04
N VAL A 266 -1.60 -2.56 -3.73
CA VAL A 266 -2.01 -2.87 -2.35
C VAL A 266 -2.22 -4.37 -2.24
N MET A 267 -2.15 -4.88 -1.01
CA MET A 267 -2.28 -6.31 -0.76
C MET A 267 -3.25 -6.55 0.39
N ARG A 268 -3.80 -7.76 0.42
CA ARG A 268 -4.55 -8.27 1.55
C ARG A 268 -4.15 -9.72 1.81
N VAL A 269 -3.86 -10.04 3.06
CA VAL A 269 -3.53 -11.40 3.49
C VAL A 269 -4.81 -12.07 4.02
N LEU A 270 -5.01 -13.33 3.65
CA LEU A 270 -6.13 -14.16 4.04
C LEU A 270 -5.61 -15.35 4.84
N SER A 271 -6.25 -15.62 5.97
CA SER A 271 -6.02 -16.85 6.72
C SER A 271 -6.85 -17.97 6.09
N LEU A 272 -6.19 -19.03 5.67
CA LEU A 272 -6.85 -20.26 5.21
C LEU A 272 -6.95 -21.16 6.44
N GLY A 273 -8.16 -21.43 6.92
CA GLY A 273 -8.36 -22.25 8.11
C GLY A 273 -7.59 -23.57 8.01
N ASN A 274 -6.77 -23.87 9.02
CA ASN A 274 -6.18 -25.18 9.15
C ASN A 274 -7.29 -26.20 9.36
N ALA A 275 -7.31 -27.25 8.55
CA ALA A 275 -8.09 -28.45 8.80
C ALA A 275 -7.47 -29.22 9.97
N TYR A 276 -7.65 -28.71 11.19
CA TYR A 276 -7.51 -29.44 12.44
C TYR A 276 -8.56 -28.92 13.42
N GLU A 277 -9.81 -29.34 13.19
CA GLU A 277 -10.72 -29.75 14.27
C GLU A 277 -10.70 -31.28 14.34
#